data_AF-A0A947WPC5-F1
#
_entry.id   AF-A0A947WPC5-F1
#
_cell.length_a   1.000
_cell.length_b   1.000
_cell.length_c   1.000
_cell.angle_alpha   90.00
_cell.angle_beta   90.00
_cell.angle_gamma   90.00
#
_symmetry.space_group_name_H-M   'P 1'
#
loop_
_entity.id
_entity.type
_entity.pdbx_description
1 polymer ?
#
loop_
_entity_poly.entity_id
_entity_poly.type
_entity_poly.pdbx_seq_one_letter_code
_entity_poly.pdbx_strand_id
1 'polypeptide(L)'
;HVYNGNYNFYKIWQRYFTKTYSDGSLLQVAGEGGVWLLQNGKKHPFLTKSALTSRFDESKIILVSKSDLDAYEKGAPIKFPNYSIIRSPKGNMYLLVDDKRRGFADNEAFRKIGFNPEEVMNASWEDINQYQESSPITATSTYPTGALLQDKVTGGVYWVYEGTKSPILDRVFLTTKFKHKKIIQVSEEELKNYTKTSPVLFDNGELLKSQNSPAVYLVSNNQKHSFASGIVFESLGYKWENVIIVSPQLLSLYEHGDAIN
;
A
#
# COMPACT_ATOMS: atom_id res chain seq x y z
N HIS A 1 -46.06 -4.62 12.56
CA HIS A 1 -45.46 -3.26 12.48
C HIS A 1 -43.98 -3.41 12.14
N VAL A 2 -43.58 -2.98 10.94
CA VAL A 2 -42.22 -3.18 10.42
C VAL A 2 -41.37 -1.94 10.74
N TYR A 3 -40.17 -2.15 11.27
CA TYR A 3 -39.17 -1.17 11.72
C TYR A 3 -38.58 -0.29 10.57
N ASN A 4 -39.41 0.30 9.72
CA ASN A 4 -38.95 1.07 8.55
C ASN A 4 -38.51 2.51 8.86
N GLY A 5 -38.95 3.10 9.99
CA GLY A 5 -38.57 4.46 10.39
C GLY A 5 -37.10 4.60 10.76
N ASN A 6 -36.55 3.62 11.49
CA ASN A 6 -35.15 3.63 11.92
C ASN A 6 -34.18 3.40 10.75
N TYR A 7 -34.56 2.60 9.75
CA TYR A 7 -33.73 2.33 8.57
C TYR A 7 -33.65 3.52 7.60
N ASN A 8 -34.76 4.22 7.38
CA ASN A 8 -34.75 5.43 6.54
C ASN A 8 -33.99 6.58 7.22
N PHE A 9 -34.15 6.75 8.53
CA PHE A 9 -33.35 7.69 9.30
C PHE A 9 -31.85 7.33 9.27
N TYR A 10 -31.50 6.05 9.48
CA TYR A 10 -30.12 5.57 9.36
C TYR A 10 -29.52 5.87 7.97
N LYS A 11 -30.26 5.64 6.88
CA LYS A 11 -29.80 5.96 5.52
C LYS A 11 -29.59 7.45 5.30
N ILE A 12 -30.51 8.30 5.76
CA ILE A 12 -30.38 9.76 5.67
C ILE A 12 -29.20 10.22 6.53
N TRP A 13 -29.06 9.67 7.73
CA TRP A 13 -27.97 10.00 8.64
C TRP A 13 -26.61 9.66 8.01
N GLN A 14 -26.47 8.44 7.49
CA GLN A 14 -25.28 8.02 6.74
C GLN A 14 -25.03 8.94 5.54
N ARG A 15 -26.07 9.25 4.74
CA ARG A 15 -25.93 10.07 3.54
C ARG A 15 -25.49 11.52 3.79
N TYR A 16 -25.90 12.13 4.89
CA TYR A 16 -25.67 13.57 5.13
C TYR A 16 -24.68 13.88 6.25
N PHE A 17 -24.36 12.90 7.09
CA PHE A 17 -23.52 13.11 8.28
C PHE A 17 -22.34 12.13 8.39
N THR A 18 -22.09 11.28 7.38
CA THR A 18 -20.85 10.50 7.33
C THR A 18 -19.92 11.00 6.22
N LYS A 19 -18.64 11.06 6.56
CA LYS A 19 -17.57 11.36 5.62
C LYS A 19 -17.15 10.07 4.93
N THR A 20 -16.90 10.18 3.63
CA THR A 20 -16.37 9.07 2.84
C THR A 20 -14.88 9.26 2.57
N TYR A 21 -14.13 8.20 2.85
CA TYR A 21 -12.71 8.04 2.65
C TYR A 21 -12.43 7.02 1.54
N SER A 22 -11.37 7.25 0.77
CA SER A 22 -10.95 6.39 -0.33
C SER A 22 -10.02 5.25 0.11
N ASP A 23 -9.84 4.27 -0.76
CA ASP A 23 -8.90 3.17 -0.54
C ASP A 23 -7.47 3.70 -0.30
N GLY A 24 -6.73 3.01 0.57
CA GLY A 24 -5.43 3.40 1.09
C GLY A 24 -5.49 4.30 2.33
N SER A 25 -6.66 4.80 2.72
CA SER A 25 -6.79 5.60 3.95
C SER A 25 -6.58 4.75 5.20
N LEU A 26 -5.85 5.30 6.18
CA LEU A 26 -5.69 4.73 7.52
C LEU A 26 -6.62 5.45 8.48
N LEU A 27 -7.61 4.73 9.01
CA LEU A 27 -8.64 5.31 9.87
C LEU A 27 -8.49 4.82 11.31
N GLN A 28 -8.68 5.73 12.26
CA GLN A 28 -8.74 5.40 13.69
C GLN A 28 -9.91 6.17 14.32
N VAL A 29 -10.75 5.46 15.08
CA VAL A 29 -11.85 6.13 15.81
C VAL A 29 -11.25 6.97 16.93
N ALA A 30 -11.66 8.23 17.03
CA ALA A 30 -11.19 9.13 18.08
C ALA A 30 -11.42 8.53 19.47
N GLY A 31 -10.34 8.40 20.25
CA GLY A 31 -10.37 7.80 21.59
C GLY A 31 -10.22 6.26 21.62
N GLU A 32 -10.20 5.59 20.47
CA GLU A 32 -9.93 4.15 20.37
C GLU A 32 -8.51 3.88 19.85
N GLY A 33 -7.89 2.78 20.27
CA GLY A 33 -6.53 2.41 19.83
C GLY A 33 -6.46 1.67 18.48
N GLY A 34 -7.60 1.24 17.93
CA GLY A 34 -7.65 0.40 16.73
C GLY A 34 -7.46 1.21 15.44
N VAL A 35 -6.50 0.80 14.61
CA VAL A 35 -6.23 1.38 13.28
C VAL A 35 -6.72 0.44 12.19
N TRP A 36 -7.32 1.00 11.15
CA TRP A 36 -7.96 0.28 10.05
C TRP A 36 -7.42 0.78 8.71
N LEU A 37 -7.09 -0.14 7.80
CA LEU A 37 -6.82 0.18 6.41
C LEU A 37 -8.11 0.10 5.61
N LEU A 38 -8.44 1.12 4.82
CA LEU A 38 -9.43 1.00 3.76
C LEU A 38 -8.79 0.38 2.53
N GLN A 39 -9.34 -0.73 2.05
CA GLN A 39 -8.87 -1.42 0.86
C GLN A 39 -10.02 -2.16 0.20
N ASN A 40 -10.16 -1.99 -1.12
CA ASN A 40 -11.24 -2.58 -1.91
C ASN A 40 -12.64 -2.28 -1.33
N GLY A 41 -12.83 -1.05 -0.82
CA GLY A 41 -14.08 -0.61 -0.19
C GLY A 41 -14.39 -1.23 1.19
N LYS A 42 -13.47 -1.97 1.79
CA LYS A 42 -13.62 -2.60 3.11
C LYS A 42 -12.65 -2.02 4.13
N LYS A 43 -13.01 -2.06 5.42
CA LYS A 43 -12.11 -1.73 6.54
C LYS A 43 -11.41 -2.98 7.08
N HIS A 44 -10.09 -2.99 7.03
CA HIS A 44 -9.24 -4.08 7.48
C HIS A 44 -8.50 -3.68 8.77
N PRO A 45 -8.80 -4.30 9.93
CA PRO A 45 -8.15 -3.92 11.18
C PRO A 45 -6.71 -4.44 11.24
N PHE A 46 -5.77 -3.59 11.66
CA PHE A 46 -4.45 -4.06 12.09
C PHE A 46 -4.54 -4.69 13.47
N LEU A 47 -4.11 -5.95 13.61
CA LEU A 47 -4.09 -6.63 14.92
C LEU A 47 -2.82 -6.39 15.72
N THR A 48 -1.75 -5.93 15.06
CA THR A 48 -0.47 -5.66 15.71
C THR A 48 0.08 -4.33 15.23
N LYS A 49 0.76 -3.61 16.13
CA LYS A 49 1.45 -2.38 15.77
C LYS A 49 2.52 -2.62 14.69
N SER A 50 3.22 -3.75 14.75
CA SER A 50 4.21 -4.14 13.76
C SER A 50 3.61 -4.40 12.37
N ALA A 51 2.37 -4.92 12.28
CA ALA A 51 1.68 -5.05 11.00
C ALA A 51 1.38 -3.69 10.34
N LEU A 52 1.06 -2.68 11.15
CA LEU A 52 0.86 -1.31 10.72
C LEU A 52 2.18 -0.66 10.30
N THR A 53 3.15 -0.57 11.22
CA THR A 53 4.37 0.23 11.03
C THR A 53 5.37 -0.38 10.03
N SER A 54 5.20 -1.64 9.65
CA SER A 54 5.99 -2.27 8.57
C SER A 54 5.50 -1.91 7.17
N ARG A 55 4.31 -1.30 7.04
CA ARG A 55 3.68 -0.93 5.77
C ARG A 55 3.40 0.57 5.66
N PHE A 56 3.03 1.19 6.78
CA PHE A 56 2.49 2.53 6.79
C PHE A 56 3.16 3.44 7.82
N ASP A 57 3.12 4.73 7.53
CA ASP A 57 3.53 5.79 8.45
C ASP A 57 2.34 6.19 9.34
N GLU A 58 2.50 6.08 10.67
CA GLU A 58 1.44 6.40 11.62
C GLU A 58 0.98 7.86 11.55
N SER A 59 1.83 8.78 11.04
CA SER A 59 1.44 10.19 10.82
C SER A 59 0.29 10.35 9.82
N LYS A 60 0.07 9.35 8.96
CA LYS A 60 -1.00 9.31 7.95
C LYS A 60 -2.35 8.82 8.49
N ILE A 61 -2.41 8.42 9.77
CA ILE A 61 -3.66 8.02 10.40
C ILE A 61 -4.60 9.24 10.49
N ILE A 62 -5.82 9.05 10.01
CA ILE A 62 -6.92 9.99 10.04
C ILE A 62 -7.84 9.61 11.20
N LEU A 63 -8.09 10.58 12.09
CA LEU A 63 -9.05 10.41 13.17
C LEU A 63 -10.46 10.60 12.63
N VAL A 64 -11.32 9.61 12.86
CA VAL A 64 -12.70 9.59 12.36
C VAL A 64 -13.71 9.34 13.47
N SER A 65 -14.99 9.58 13.19
CA SER A 65 -16.06 9.13 14.06
C SER A 65 -16.29 7.62 13.90
N LYS A 66 -16.92 7.00 14.90
CA LYS A 66 -17.35 5.61 14.79
C LYS A 66 -18.33 5.39 13.63
N SER A 67 -19.22 6.35 13.38
CA SER A 67 -20.17 6.28 12.26
C SER A 67 -19.50 6.30 10.90
N ASP A 68 -18.44 7.11 10.71
CA ASP A 68 -17.68 7.12 9.45
C ASP A 68 -17.02 5.75 9.21
N LEU A 69 -16.42 5.17 10.26
CA LEU A 69 -15.79 3.86 10.14
C LEU A 69 -16.84 2.75 9.92
N ASP A 70 -17.99 2.80 10.59
CA ASP A 70 -19.07 1.80 10.46
C ASP A 70 -19.82 1.83 9.13
N ALA A 71 -19.60 2.85 8.29
CA ALA A 71 -20.07 2.89 6.91
C ALA A 71 -19.40 1.82 6.01
N TYR A 72 -18.23 1.31 6.41
CA TYR A 72 -17.47 0.32 5.65
C TYR A 72 -17.72 -1.10 6.14
N GLU A 73 -17.88 -2.03 5.20
CA GLU A 73 -17.90 -3.46 5.51
C GLU A 73 -16.56 -3.89 6.14
N LYS A 74 -16.65 -4.71 7.18
CA LYS A 74 -15.45 -5.24 7.84
C LYS A 74 -14.79 -6.31 6.96
N GLY A 75 -13.54 -6.07 6.60
CA GLY A 75 -12.66 -7.02 5.93
C GLY A 75 -11.86 -7.90 6.89
N ALA A 76 -11.04 -8.78 6.33
CA ALA A 76 -10.14 -9.65 7.08
C ALA A 76 -9.05 -8.84 7.83
N PRO A 77 -8.62 -9.28 9.02
CA PRO A 77 -7.60 -8.58 9.79
C PRO A 77 -6.18 -8.70 9.20
N ILE A 78 -5.41 -7.61 9.29
CA ILE A 78 -3.99 -7.59 8.94
C ILE A 78 -3.18 -7.91 10.20
N LYS A 79 -2.64 -9.13 10.25
CA LYS A 79 -1.98 -9.67 11.45
C LYS A 79 -0.45 -9.60 11.41
N PHE A 80 0.12 -9.88 10.26
CA PHE A 80 1.57 -10.10 10.10
C PHE A 80 2.26 -8.85 9.56
N PRO A 81 3.49 -8.53 10.02
CA PRO A 81 4.34 -7.51 9.40
C PRO A 81 4.57 -7.75 7.90
N ASN A 82 4.91 -6.68 7.19
CA ASN A 82 5.40 -6.81 5.82
C ASN A 82 6.71 -7.61 5.82
N TYR A 83 6.97 -8.35 4.74
CA TYR A 83 8.14 -9.23 4.61
C TYR A 83 8.22 -10.37 5.63
N SER A 84 7.17 -10.62 6.41
CA SER A 84 7.07 -11.82 7.23
C SER A 84 6.96 -13.07 6.35
N ILE A 85 7.53 -14.17 6.84
CA ILE A 85 7.35 -15.49 6.25
C ILE A 85 6.31 -16.22 7.07
N ILE A 86 5.24 -16.66 6.42
CA ILE A 86 4.16 -17.38 7.07
C ILE A 86 4.08 -18.82 6.57
N ARG A 87 3.78 -19.74 7.48
CA ARG A 87 3.63 -21.17 7.22
C ARG A 87 2.17 -21.58 7.36
N SER A 88 1.63 -22.21 6.32
CA SER A 88 0.27 -22.76 6.36
C SER A 88 0.20 -24.02 7.24
N PRO A 89 -1.01 -24.48 7.62
CA PRO A 89 -1.16 -25.73 8.37
C PRO A 89 -0.63 -26.96 7.62
N LYS A 90 -0.48 -26.88 6.29
CA LYS A 90 0.10 -27.94 5.45
C LYS A 90 1.62 -27.84 5.32
N GLY A 91 2.25 -26.82 5.90
CA GLY A 91 3.70 -26.61 5.86
C GLY A 91 4.19 -25.75 4.69
N ASN A 92 3.31 -25.31 3.79
CA ASN A 92 3.70 -24.39 2.70
C ASN A 92 4.15 -23.05 3.28
N MET A 93 5.25 -22.51 2.78
CA MET A 93 5.79 -21.22 3.22
C MET A 93 5.50 -20.14 2.19
N TYR A 94 5.19 -18.94 2.68
CA TYR A 94 4.90 -17.76 1.87
C TYR A 94 5.63 -16.55 2.42
N LEU A 95 6.32 -15.80 1.57
CA LEU A 95 6.80 -14.46 1.90
C LEU A 95 5.66 -13.47 1.63
N LEU A 96 5.33 -12.65 2.63
CA LEU A 96 4.39 -11.54 2.46
C LEU A 96 5.11 -10.33 1.88
N VAL A 97 4.55 -9.73 0.83
CA VAL A 97 5.02 -8.47 0.26
C VAL A 97 3.79 -7.59 0.05
N ASP A 98 3.60 -6.65 0.96
CA ASP A 98 2.45 -5.76 1.04
C ASP A 98 1.12 -6.52 1.12
N ASP A 99 0.32 -6.49 0.05
CA ASP A 99 -0.95 -7.19 -0.12
C ASP A 99 -0.80 -8.53 -0.86
N LYS A 100 0.43 -8.91 -1.23
CA LYS A 100 0.75 -10.15 -1.93
C LYS A 100 1.36 -11.20 -1.01
N ARG A 101 1.16 -12.46 -1.40
CA ARG A 101 1.90 -13.62 -0.90
C ARG A 101 2.69 -14.25 -2.04
N ARG A 102 3.94 -14.61 -1.75
CA ARG A 102 4.81 -15.35 -2.67
C ARG A 102 5.16 -16.70 -2.08
N GLY A 103 4.66 -17.78 -2.68
CA GLY A 103 4.97 -19.13 -2.23
C GLY A 103 6.42 -19.49 -2.52
N PHE A 104 7.11 -20.15 -1.59
CA PHE A 104 8.39 -20.79 -1.88
C PHE A 104 8.13 -22.08 -2.66
N ALA A 105 8.82 -22.25 -3.81
CA ALA A 105 8.64 -23.41 -4.67
C ALA A 105 9.06 -24.72 -3.98
N ASP A 106 10.12 -24.65 -3.17
CA ASP A 106 10.64 -25.78 -2.41
C ASP A 106 11.52 -25.30 -1.22
N ASN A 107 12.05 -26.26 -0.47
CA ASN A 107 12.95 -26.01 0.66
C ASN A 107 14.32 -25.47 0.22
N GLU A 108 14.76 -25.73 -1.01
CA GLU A 108 16.03 -25.21 -1.52
C GLU A 108 15.93 -23.70 -1.77
N ALA A 109 14.83 -23.25 -2.37
CA ALA A 109 14.50 -21.85 -2.56
C ALA A 109 14.51 -21.10 -1.22
N PHE A 110 13.85 -21.65 -0.19
CA PHE A 110 13.85 -21.04 1.14
C PHE A 110 15.26 -20.90 1.73
N ARG A 111 16.08 -21.96 1.65
CA ARG A 111 17.46 -21.95 2.16
C ARG A 111 18.36 -20.97 1.42
N LYS A 112 18.28 -20.92 0.08
CA LYS A 112 19.14 -20.07 -0.75
C LYS A 112 18.89 -18.58 -0.59
N ILE A 113 17.64 -18.18 -0.34
CA ILE A 113 17.33 -16.77 -0.08
C ILE A 113 17.95 -16.30 1.25
N GLY A 114 18.27 -17.23 2.16
CA GLY A 114 19.01 -16.93 3.40
C GLY A 114 18.13 -16.41 4.54
N PHE A 115 16.83 -16.69 4.50
CA PHE A 115 15.93 -16.38 5.61
C PHE A 115 16.18 -17.30 6.81
N ASN A 116 16.00 -16.75 8.01
CA ASN A 116 16.12 -17.52 9.24
C ASN A 116 14.86 -18.39 9.45
N PRO A 117 14.97 -19.73 9.57
CA PRO A 117 13.82 -20.60 9.84
C PRO A 117 13.02 -20.22 11.09
N GLU A 118 13.66 -19.61 12.08
CA GLU A 118 13.03 -19.16 13.34
C GLU A 118 12.13 -17.92 13.16
N GLU A 119 12.25 -17.20 12.03
CA GLU A 119 11.39 -16.05 11.69
C GLU A 119 10.05 -16.48 11.07
N VAL A 120 9.87 -17.79 10.81
CA VAL A 120 8.67 -18.31 10.17
C VAL A 120 7.51 -18.34 11.17
N MET A 121 6.45 -17.61 10.85
CA MET A 121 5.24 -17.52 11.68
C MET A 121 4.17 -18.50 11.20
N ASN A 122 3.48 -19.19 12.11
CA ASN A 122 2.35 -20.02 11.71
C ASN A 122 1.11 -19.15 11.40
N ALA A 123 0.40 -19.50 10.32
CA ALA A 123 -0.79 -18.80 9.87
C ALA A 123 -1.89 -19.79 9.46
N SER A 124 -3.14 -19.39 9.65
CA SER A 124 -4.32 -20.12 9.16
C SER A 124 -4.52 -19.95 7.65
N TRP A 125 -5.42 -20.72 7.02
CA TRP A 125 -5.73 -20.48 5.61
C TRP A 125 -6.50 -19.17 5.42
N GLU A 126 -7.31 -18.77 6.40
CA GLU A 126 -8.01 -17.49 6.45
C GLU A 126 -7.00 -16.33 6.45
N ASP A 127 -5.96 -16.43 7.27
CA ASP A 127 -4.85 -15.48 7.31
C ASP A 127 -4.10 -15.37 5.97
N ILE A 128 -3.94 -16.50 5.26
CA ILE A 128 -3.13 -16.59 4.04
C ILE A 128 -3.93 -16.18 2.79
N ASN A 129 -5.22 -16.53 2.71
CA ASN A 129 -6.05 -16.35 1.52
C ASN A 129 -6.53 -14.91 1.30
N GLN A 130 -6.32 -14.01 2.27
CA GLN A 130 -6.56 -12.58 2.08
C GLN A 130 -5.51 -11.90 1.19
N TYR A 131 -4.31 -12.48 1.07
CA TYR A 131 -3.23 -11.93 0.26
C TYR A 131 -3.31 -12.44 -1.17
N GLN A 132 -3.11 -11.54 -2.14
CA GLN A 132 -3.07 -11.90 -3.55
C GLN A 132 -1.87 -12.81 -3.84
N GLU A 133 -2.10 -13.94 -4.47
CA GLU A 133 -1.01 -14.81 -4.90
C GLU A 133 -0.19 -14.14 -6.02
N SER A 134 1.13 -14.19 -5.87
CA SER A 134 2.10 -13.64 -6.82
C SER A 134 3.16 -14.67 -7.18
N SER A 135 4.04 -14.31 -8.12
CA SER A 135 5.09 -15.19 -8.66
C SER A 135 5.88 -15.90 -7.56
N PRO A 136 6.02 -17.25 -7.63
CA PRO A 136 6.70 -18.01 -6.59
C PRO A 136 8.17 -17.62 -6.46
N ILE A 137 8.75 -17.93 -5.30
CA ILE A 137 10.17 -17.78 -5.02
C ILE A 137 10.84 -19.13 -5.30
N THR A 138 11.76 -19.13 -6.26
CA THR A 138 12.57 -20.27 -6.66
C THR A 138 14.01 -20.11 -6.18
N ALA A 139 14.80 -21.18 -6.27
CA ALA A 139 16.24 -21.18 -5.98
C ALA A 139 17.07 -20.20 -6.85
N THR A 140 16.49 -19.69 -7.95
CA THR A 140 17.12 -18.73 -8.88
C THR A 140 16.51 -17.33 -8.78
N SER A 141 15.51 -17.13 -7.93
CA SER A 141 14.87 -15.83 -7.76
C SER A 141 15.85 -14.82 -7.16
N THR A 142 15.98 -13.66 -7.80
CA THR A 142 16.73 -12.52 -7.28
C THR A 142 15.78 -11.49 -6.67
N TYR A 143 16.26 -10.78 -5.64
CA TYR A 143 15.53 -9.67 -5.00
C TYR A 143 14.08 -10.00 -4.61
N PRO A 144 13.83 -11.00 -3.75
CA PRO A 144 12.48 -11.45 -3.43
C PRO A 144 11.62 -10.38 -2.74
N THR A 145 12.24 -9.37 -2.12
CA THR A 145 11.60 -8.19 -1.52
C THR A 145 11.82 -6.91 -2.35
N GLY A 146 12.33 -7.09 -3.58
CA GLY A 146 12.68 -6.05 -4.54
C GLY A 146 13.90 -5.21 -4.18
N ALA A 147 14.52 -4.63 -5.20
CA ALA A 147 15.74 -3.83 -5.10
C ALA A 147 15.72 -2.62 -6.04
N LEU A 148 16.48 -1.59 -5.69
CA LEU A 148 16.79 -0.48 -6.59
C LEU A 148 18.08 -0.77 -7.34
N LEU A 149 18.00 -0.93 -8.65
CA LEU A 149 19.17 -1.08 -9.51
C LEU A 149 19.42 0.22 -10.28
N GLN A 150 20.67 0.67 -10.31
CA GLN A 150 21.10 1.84 -11.06
C GLN A 150 22.05 1.45 -12.17
N ASP A 151 21.76 1.92 -13.38
CA ASP A 151 22.65 1.82 -14.53
C ASP A 151 23.92 2.65 -14.28
N LYS A 152 25.09 2.01 -14.34
CA LYS A 152 26.40 2.66 -14.13
C LYS A 152 26.74 3.73 -15.17
N VAL A 153 26.17 3.66 -16.37
CA VAL A 153 26.46 4.56 -17.50
C VAL A 153 25.45 5.69 -17.54
N THR A 154 24.16 5.38 -17.56
CA THR A 154 23.10 6.40 -17.71
C THR A 154 22.69 7.04 -16.39
N GLY A 155 23.01 6.40 -15.26
CA GLY A 155 22.55 6.80 -13.92
C GLY A 155 21.06 6.56 -13.65
N GLY A 156 20.32 6.01 -14.63
CA GLY A 156 18.90 5.69 -14.50
C GLY A 156 18.66 4.64 -13.42
N VAL A 157 17.64 4.86 -12.60
CA VAL A 157 17.29 3.98 -11.47
C VAL A 157 16.01 3.21 -11.79
N TYR A 158 16.01 1.93 -11.46
CA TYR A 158 14.90 1.00 -11.70
C TYR A 158 14.55 0.28 -10.40
N TRP A 159 13.25 0.13 -10.14
CA TRP A 159 12.75 -0.84 -9.19
C TRP A 159 12.69 -2.21 -9.85
N VAL A 160 13.44 -3.16 -9.32
CA VAL A 160 13.49 -4.54 -9.80
C VAL A 160 12.78 -5.45 -8.82
N TYR A 161 11.76 -6.14 -9.33
CA TYR A 161 10.91 -7.04 -8.55
C TYR A 161 10.25 -8.06 -9.47
N GLU A 162 10.23 -9.33 -9.05
CA GLU A 162 9.58 -10.44 -9.77
C GLU A 162 10.01 -10.55 -11.25
N GLY A 163 11.31 -10.38 -11.54
CA GLY A 163 11.85 -10.48 -12.91
C GLY A 163 11.57 -9.27 -13.80
N THR A 164 10.93 -8.23 -13.28
CA THR A 164 10.63 -6.99 -14.01
C THR A 164 11.49 -5.83 -13.53
N LYS A 165 11.63 -4.80 -14.38
CA LYS A 165 12.23 -3.51 -14.03
C LYS A 165 11.29 -2.36 -14.39
N SER A 166 10.85 -1.62 -13.37
CA SER A 166 10.07 -0.39 -13.51
C SER A 166 10.98 0.83 -13.37
N PRO A 167 11.02 1.77 -14.33
CA PRO A 167 11.84 2.97 -14.19
C PRO A 167 11.33 3.88 -13.07
N ILE A 168 12.28 4.49 -12.34
CA ILE A 168 12.03 5.55 -11.35
C ILE A 168 12.17 6.90 -12.05
N LEU A 169 11.03 7.54 -12.37
CA LEU A 169 11.04 8.82 -13.09
C LEU A 169 11.26 10.03 -12.19
N ASP A 170 11.04 9.89 -10.89
CA ASP A 170 11.15 10.98 -9.93
C ASP A 170 11.99 10.55 -8.73
N ARG A 171 12.98 11.38 -8.37
CA ARG A 171 13.88 11.09 -7.24
C ARG A 171 13.14 11.09 -5.91
N VAL A 172 11.96 11.70 -5.83
CA VAL A 172 11.12 11.69 -4.62
C VAL A 172 10.81 10.28 -4.12
N PHE A 173 10.77 9.27 -5.01
CA PHE A 173 10.60 7.87 -4.61
C PHE A 173 11.74 7.37 -3.71
N LEU A 174 12.97 7.88 -3.89
CA LEU A 174 14.14 7.49 -3.10
C LEU A 174 14.10 8.02 -1.67
N THR A 175 13.32 9.08 -1.40
CA THR A 175 13.17 9.66 -0.05
C THR A 175 11.82 9.32 0.58
N THR A 176 10.91 8.67 -0.16
CA THR A 176 9.57 8.28 0.29
C THR A 176 9.39 6.77 0.23
N LYS A 177 8.81 6.23 -0.84
CA LYS A 177 8.48 4.80 -1.03
C LYS A 177 9.68 3.87 -0.82
N PHE A 178 10.86 4.29 -1.25
CA PHE A 178 12.09 3.50 -1.16
C PHE A 178 13.14 4.09 -0.21
N LYS A 179 12.74 4.91 0.78
CA LYS A 179 13.66 5.62 1.69
C LYS A 179 14.74 4.76 2.36
N HIS A 180 14.45 3.48 2.57
CA HIS A 180 15.34 2.52 3.24
C HIS A 180 16.00 1.53 2.30
N LYS A 181 15.77 1.63 0.99
CA LYS A 181 16.36 0.75 -0.01
C LYS A 181 17.68 1.33 -0.49
N LYS A 182 18.71 0.49 -0.49
CA LYS A 182 20.00 0.83 -1.09
C LYS A 182 19.93 0.72 -2.60
N ILE A 183 20.61 1.64 -3.28
CA ILE A 183 20.83 1.57 -4.72
C ILE A 183 22.01 0.64 -4.98
N ILE A 184 21.83 -0.31 -5.89
CA ILE A 184 22.85 -1.24 -6.34
C ILE A 184 23.25 -0.85 -7.77
N GLN A 185 24.51 -0.53 -7.97
CA GLN A 185 25.02 -0.17 -9.29
C GLN A 185 25.31 -1.41 -10.13
N VAL A 186 24.72 -1.49 -11.32
CA VAL A 186 24.81 -2.64 -12.23
C VAL A 186 25.10 -2.19 -13.66
N SER A 187 25.52 -3.12 -14.52
CA SER A 187 25.71 -2.84 -15.94
C SER A 187 24.39 -2.84 -16.70
N GLU A 188 24.39 -2.30 -17.92
CA GLU A 188 23.21 -2.34 -18.79
C GLU A 188 22.82 -3.78 -19.15
N GLU A 189 23.80 -4.68 -19.32
CA GLU A 189 23.59 -6.10 -19.62
C GLU A 189 22.82 -6.79 -18.49
N GLU A 190 23.17 -6.53 -17.23
CA GLU A 190 22.41 -7.06 -16.09
C GLU A 190 20.97 -6.54 -16.10
N LEU A 191 20.76 -5.25 -16.40
CA LEU A 191 19.40 -4.71 -16.51
C LEU A 191 18.61 -5.32 -17.66
N LYS A 192 19.26 -5.78 -18.75
CA LYS A 192 18.57 -6.43 -19.88
C LYS A 192 17.96 -7.79 -19.52
N ASN A 193 18.39 -8.40 -18.41
CA ASN A 193 17.82 -9.64 -17.90
C ASN A 193 16.39 -9.46 -17.32
N TYR A 194 15.95 -8.22 -17.08
CA TYR A 194 14.64 -7.93 -16.51
C TYR A 194 13.68 -7.32 -17.54
N THR A 195 12.45 -7.80 -17.57
CA THR A 195 11.40 -7.27 -18.46
C THR A 195 11.05 -5.84 -18.04
N LYS A 196 11.22 -4.87 -18.95
CA LYS A 196 10.86 -3.47 -18.68
C LYS A 196 9.33 -3.32 -18.59
N THR A 197 8.86 -2.66 -17.55
CA THR A 197 7.44 -2.39 -17.28
C THR A 197 7.19 -0.88 -17.17
N SER A 198 5.93 -0.51 -16.92
CA SER A 198 5.54 0.87 -16.63
C SER A 198 6.34 1.45 -15.46
N PRO A 199 6.54 2.79 -15.43
CA PRO A 199 7.17 3.48 -14.31
C PRO A 199 6.54 3.14 -12.95
N VAL A 200 7.34 3.27 -11.89
CA VAL A 200 6.81 3.15 -10.53
C VAL A 200 5.82 4.28 -10.24
N LEU A 201 4.72 3.92 -9.60
CA LEU A 201 3.71 4.83 -9.05
C LEU A 201 3.64 4.70 -7.52
N PHE A 202 3.09 5.73 -6.89
CA PHE A 202 2.71 5.74 -5.48
C PHE A 202 1.47 4.89 -5.26
N ASP A 203 1.38 4.31 -4.06
CA ASP A 203 0.28 3.43 -3.70
C ASP A 203 -0.96 4.24 -3.29
N ASN A 204 -2.09 3.54 -3.14
CA ASN A 204 -3.31 4.13 -2.63
C ASN A 204 -3.08 4.78 -1.26
N GLY A 205 -3.74 5.91 -1.00
CA GLY A 205 -3.64 6.67 0.25
C GLY A 205 -2.59 7.77 0.23
N GLU A 206 -1.74 7.83 -0.80
CA GLU A 206 -0.72 8.88 -0.92
C GLU A 206 -1.31 10.22 -1.36
N LEU A 207 -0.83 11.31 -0.75
CA LEU A 207 -1.22 12.67 -1.09
C LEU A 207 -0.15 13.29 -1.96
N LEU A 208 -0.48 13.64 -3.20
CA LEU A 208 0.45 14.19 -4.17
C LEU A 208 0.08 15.62 -4.53
N LYS A 209 1.08 16.46 -4.77
CA LYS A 209 0.90 17.72 -5.50
C LYS A 209 2.03 17.95 -6.49
N SER A 210 1.74 18.69 -7.55
CA SER A 210 2.77 19.16 -8.48
C SER A 210 3.53 20.35 -7.89
N GLN A 211 4.82 20.47 -8.20
CA GLN A 211 5.61 21.67 -7.86
C GLN A 211 5.00 22.96 -8.45
N ASN A 212 4.27 22.84 -9.55
CA ASN A 212 3.75 23.97 -10.33
C ASN A 212 2.26 24.24 -10.09
N SER A 213 1.61 23.53 -9.16
CA SER A 213 0.17 23.67 -8.89
C SER A 213 -0.14 23.55 -7.40
N PRO A 214 -1.05 24.39 -6.86
CA PRO A 214 -1.49 24.26 -5.48
C PRO A 214 -2.47 23.08 -5.26
N ALA A 215 -3.01 22.49 -6.33
CA ALA A 215 -3.96 21.39 -6.21
C ALA A 215 -3.31 20.15 -5.58
N VAL A 216 -3.95 19.64 -4.53
CA VAL A 216 -3.58 18.39 -3.86
C VAL A 216 -4.50 17.27 -4.35
N TYR A 217 -3.90 16.10 -4.55
CA TYR A 217 -4.59 14.92 -5.02
C TYR A 217 -4.38 13.75 -4.06
N LEU A 218 -5.44 13.01 -3.78
CA LEU A 218 -5.36 11.69 -3.16
C LEU A 218 -5.20 10.63 -4.25
N VAL A 219 -4.20 9.77 -4.13
CA VAL A 219 -4.05 8.59 -4.99
C VAL A 219 -4.94 7.48 -4.47
N SER A 220 -5.83 6.98 -5.32
CA SER A 220 -6.68 5.83 -5.01
C SER A 220 -7.03 5.11 -6.30
N ASN A 221 -6.98 3.78 -6.30
CA ASN A 221 -7.30 2.92 -7.45
C ASN A 221 -6.57 3.35 -8.74
N ASN A 222 -5.29 3.70 -8.62
CA ASN A 222 -4.44 4.18 -9.71
C ASN A 222 -4.90 5.49 -10.37
N GLN A 223 -5.82 6.22 -9.73
CA GLN A 223 -6.31 7.54 -10.13
C GLN A 223 -5.85 8.60 -9.13
N LYS A 224 -5.84 9.87 -9.56
CA LYS A 224 -5.63 11.03 -8.69
C LYS A 224 -6.94 11.78 -8.52
N HIS A 225 -7.37 11.96 -7.27
CA HIS A 225 -8.62 12.62 -6.90
C HIS A 225 -8.31 13.98 -6.29
N SER A 226 -8.71 15.07 -6.93
CA SER A 226 -8.46 16.42 -6.41
C SER A 226 -9.39 16.77 -5.26
N PHE A 227 -8.87 17.41 -4.22
CA PHE A 227 -9.72 18.03 -3.19
C PHE A 227 -10.31 19.34 -3.72
N ALA A 228 -11.62 19.55 -3.51
CA ALA A 228 -12.32 20.76 -3.94
C ALA A 228 -11.78 22.04 -3.28
N SER A 229 -11.27 21.92 -2.05
CA SER A 229 -10.58 23.01 -1.34
C SER A 229 -9.67 22.49 -0.23
N GLY A 230 -8.79 23.36 0.28
CA GLY A 230 -8.02 23.08 1.50
C GLY A 230 -8.91 22.85 2.73
N ILE A 231 -10.09 23.48 2.78
CA ILE A 231 -11.09 23.25 3.85
C ILE A 231 -11.59 21.81 3.79
N VAL A 232 -11.92 21.29 2.60
CA VAL A 232 -12.35 19.88 2.45
C VAL A 232 -11.25 18.94 2.89
N PHE A 233 -10.01 19.18 2.42
CA PHE A 233 -8.82 18.40 2.81
C PHE A 233 -8.65 18.31 4.34
N GLU A 234 -8.68 19.45 5.03
CA GLU A 234 -8.52 19.52 6.49
C GLU A 234 -9.74 18.94 7.22
N SER A 235 -10.95 19.18 6.71
CA SER A 235 -12.18 18.65 7.32
C SER A 235 -12.24 17.13 7.30
N LEU A 236 -11.63 16.50 6.29
CA LEU A 236 -11.49 15.05 6.22
C LEU A 236 -10.36 14.53 7.11
N GLY A 237 -9.52 15.41 7.68
CA GLY A 237 -8.45 15.05 8.61
C GLY A 237 -7.12 14.71 7.93
N TYR A 238 -6.99 14.98 6.63
CA TYR A 238 -5.69 14.91 5.96
C TYR A 238 -4.78 16.04 6.44
N LYS A 239 -3.46 15.81 6.39
CA LYS A 239 -2.46 16.73 6.93
C LYS A 239 -1.51 17.20 5.83
N TRP A 240 -1.25 18.50 5.79
CA TRP A 240 -0.36 19.10 4.80
C TRP A 240 1.07 18.56 4.85
N GLU A 241 1.54 18.15 6.02
CA GLU A 241 2.86 17.51 6.22
C GLU A 241 2.99 16.15 5.50
N ASN A 242 1.87 15.50 5.19
CA ASN A 242 1.84 14.22 4.47
C ASN A 242 1.79 14.41 2.94
N VAL A 243 1.73 15.64 2.43
CA VAL A 243 1.65 15.92 1.00
C VAL A 243 3.04 15.81 0.37
N ILE A 244 3.18 14.87 -0.57
CA ILE A 244 4.39 14.62 -1.34
C ILE A 244 4.39 15.50 -2.58
N ILE A 245 5.46 16.27 -2.73
CA ILE A 245 5.68 17.10 -3.91
C ILE A 245 6.34 16.27 -5.00
N VAL A 246 5.68 16.13 -6.14
CA VAL A 246 6.14 15.33 -7.29
C VAL A 246 6.30 16.17 -8.55
N SER A 247 7.05 15.65 -9.52
CA SER A 247 7.16 16.24 -10.85
C SER A 247 5.82 16.19 -11.60
N PRO A 248 5.55 17.17 -12.49
CA PRO A 248 4.38 17.14 -13.35
C PRO A 248 4.30 15.87 -14.21
N GLN A 249 5.45 15.36 -14.66
CA GLN A 249 5.53 14.13 -15.47
C GLN A 249 5.01 12.92 -14.69
N LEU A 250 5.43 12.72 -13.44
CA LEU A 250 4.92 11.63 -12.60
C LEU A 250 3.41 11.80 -12.34
N LEU A 251 2.97 13.00 -12.00
CA LEU A 251 1.55 13.26 -11.72
C LEU A 251 0.65 13.07 -12.95
N SER A 252 1.17 13.23 -14.16
CA SER A 252 0.43 12.97 -15.41
C SER A 252 0.22 11.49 -15.72
N LEU A 253 0.92 10.57 -15.03
CA LEU A 253 0.72 9.13 -15.22
C LEU A 253 -0.56 8.61 -14.56
N TYR A 254 -1.15 9.35 -13.63
CA TYR A 254 -2.43 9.00 -13.02
C TYR A 254 -3.58 9.60 -13.82
N GLU A 255 -4.57 8.77 -14.10
CA GLU A 255 -5.86 9.23 -14.62
C GLU A 255 -6.56 10.13 -13.59
N HIS A 256 -7.39 11.05 -14.08
CA HIS A 256 -8.21 11.88 -13.21
C HIS A 256 -9.40 11.07 -12.69
N GLY A 257 -9.53 10.99 -11.37
CA GLY A 257 -10.73 10.50 -10.70
C GLY A 257 -11.66 11.64 -10.31
N ASP A 258 -12.80 11.30 -9.73
CA ASP A 258 -13.77 12.27 -9.23
C ASP A 258 -13.16 13.15 -8.13
N ALA A 259 -13.58 14.43 -8.11
CA ALA A 259 -13.16 15.36 -7.07
C ALA A 259 -13.76 14.99 -5.70
N ILE A 260 -12.96 15.15 -4.66
CA ILE A 260 -13.37 14.98 -3.26
C ILE A 260 -13.97 16.31 -2.79
N ASN A 261 -15.24 16.27 -2.37
CA ASN A 261 -16.03 17.43 -1.95
C ASN A 261 -16.41 17.37 -0.48
#